data_AF-A0A829HQA2-F1
#
_entry.id   AF-A0A829HQA2-F1
#
_cell.length_a   1.000
_cell.length_b   1.000
_cell.length_c   1.000
_cell.angle_alpha   90.00
_cell.angle_beta   90.00
_cell.angle_gamma   90.00
#
_symmetry.space_group_name_H-M   'P 1'
#
loop_
_entity.id
_entity.type
_entity.pdbx_description
1 polymer ?
#
loop_
_entity_poly.entity_id
_entity_poly.type
_entity_poly.pdbx_seq_one_letter_code
_entity_poly.pdbx_strand_id
1 'polypeptide(L)' 'MPTLAATAPSYAPDGSRGYHLAVTAAGRATGWIYVADSGHAVYATIDRAPWRSVGNVATPADLTPAWITENTDAILRQF' A
#
# COMPACT_ATOMS: atom_id res chain seq x y z
N MET A 1 5.39 17.46 2.16
CA MET A 1 5.65 16.20 1.42
C MET A 1 4.40 15.35 1.49
N PRO A 2 4.06 14.60 0.42
CA PRO A 2 2.91 13.70 0.44
C PRO A 2 3.10 12.62 1.50
N THR A 3 2.05 12.30 2.26
CA THR A 3 2.05 11.20 3.23
C THR A 3 1.01 10.15 2.86
N LEU A 4 1.22 8.91 3.32
CA LEU A 4 0.24 7.84 3.23
C LEU A 4 -0.41 7.61 4.59
N ALA A 5 -1.73 7.69 4.64
CA ALA A 5 -2.51 7.21 5.77
C ALA A 5 -3.11 5.84 5.39
N ALA A 6 -2.81 4.83 6.20
CA ALA A 6 -3.38 3.49 6.05
C ALA A 6 -4.55 3.31 7.03
N THR A 7 -5.72 2.93 6.55
CA THR A 7 -6.86 2.55 7.39
C THR A 7 -6.95 1.04 7.56
N ALA A 8 -7.71 0.57 8.56
CA ALA A 8 -7.81 -0.84 8.95
C ALA A 8 -7.95 -1.81 7.76
N PRO A 9 -7.40 -3.05 7.87
CA PRO A 9 -7.43 -4.01 6.79
C PRO A 9 -8.85 -4.25 6.28
N SER A 10 -9.04 -4.14 4.97
CA SER A 10 -10.29 -4.37 4.25
C SER A 10 -10.01 -5.11 2.95
N TYR A 11 -11.05 -5.39 2.17
CA TYR A 11 -10.92 -5.99 0.85
C TYR A 11 -10.83 -4.91 -0.22
N ALA A 12 -9.81 -5.00 -1.06
CA ALA A 12 -9.70 -4.23 -2.29
C ALA A 12 -10.78 -4.68 -3.30
N PRO A 13 -11.08 -3.89 -4.35
CA PRO A 13 -12.12 -4.22 -5.34
C PRO A 13 -11.90 -5.55 -6.08
N ASP A 14 -10.65 -6.03 -6.16
CA ASP A 14 -10.28 -7.31 -6.76
C ASP A 14 -10.35 -8.50 -5.79
N GLY A 15 -10.77 -8.27 -4.54
CA GLY A 15 -10.87 -9.29 -3.50
C GLY A 15 -9.61 -9.49 -2.67
N SER A 16 -8.52 -8.76 -2.94
CA SER A 16 -7.28 -8.84 -2.16
C SER A 16 -7.46 -8.22 -0.78
N ARG A 17 -6.95 -8.86 0.28
CA ARG A 17 -7.06 -8.35 1.66
C ARG A 17 -5.84 -7.51 2.03
N GLY A 18 -6.04 -6.24 2.38
CA GLY A 18 -4.95 -5.31 2.64
C GLY A 18 -5.41 -4.00 3.27
N TYR A 19 -4.53 -3.00 3.31
CA TYR A 19 -4.83 -1.68 3.84
C TYR A 19 -5.30 -0.74 2.72
N HIS A 20 -6.34 0.05 3.00
CA HIS A 20 -6.70 1.16 2.14
C HIS A 20 -5.78 2.36 2.42
N LEU A 21 -5.27 2.97 1.36
CA LEU A 21 -4.35 4.09 1.41
C LEU A 21 -5.07 5.39 1.05
N ALA A 22 -4.81 6.44 1.81
CA ALA A 22 -5.13 7.82 1.45
C ALA A 22 -3.82 8.62 1.30
N VAL A 23 -3.60 9.18 0.12
CA VAL A 23 -2.42 10.00 -0.19
C VAL A 23 -2.75 11.47 0.07
N THR A 24 -2.01 12.10 0.98
CA THR A 24 -2.13 13.54 1.27
C THR A 24 -1.24 14.36 0.33
N ALA A 25 -1.51 14.30 -0.97
CA ALA A 25 -0.85 15.14 -1.99
C ALA A 25 -1.77 16.25 -2.50
N ALA A 26 -1.20 17.23 -3.22
CA ALA A 26 -1.94 18.20 -4.01
C ALA A 26 -2.68 17.46 -5.15
N GLY A 27 -3.86 16.93 -4.84
CA GLY A 27 -4.61 16.06 -5.75
C GLY A 27 -5.42 14.94 -5.06
N ARG A 28 -5.19 14.65 -3.76
CA ARG A 28 -5.88 13.61 -2.96
C ARG A 28 -6.16 12.31 -3.76
N ALA A 29 -5.20 11.40 -3.77
CA ALA A 29 -5.38 10.06 -4.34
C ALA A 29 -5.74 9.04 -3.26
N THR A 30 -6.39 7.96 -3.65
CA THR A 30 -6.60 6.77 -2.80
C THR A 30 -6.02 5.53 -3.46
N GLY A 31 -5.80 4.50 -2.66
CA GLY A 31 -5.14 3.30 -3.11
C GLY A 31 -5.36 2.12 -2.19
N TRP A 32 -4.69 1.03 -2.51
CA TRP A 32 -4.68 -0.19 -1.71
C TRP A 32 -3.25 -0.74 -1.65
N ILE A 33 -2.94 -1.42 -0.56
CA ILE A 33 -1.68 -2.13 -0.38
C ILE A 33 -1.91 -3.47 0.32
N TYR A 34 -1.30 -4.52 -0.18
CA TYR A 34 -1.42 -5.87 0.38
C TYR A 34 -0.11 -6.66 0.24
N VAL A 35 -0.02 -7.77 0.96
CA VAL A 35 1.04 -8.78 0.78
C VAL A 35 0.46 -9.89 -0.08
N ALA A 36 1.12 -10.21 -1.20
CA ALA A 36 0.69 -11.32 -2.05
C ALA A 36 0.73 -12.65 -1.31
N ASP A 37 -0.15 -13.59 -1.69
CA ASP A 37 -0.29 -14.91 -1.04
C ASP A 37 1.01 -15.75 -1.06
N SER A 38 1.97 -15.41 -1.93
CA SER A 38 3.34 -15.95 -1.91
C SER A 38 4.17 -15.52 -0.69
N GLY A 39 3.61 -14.69 0.20
CA GLY A 39 4.00 -14.54 1.61
C GLY A 39 4.88 -13.34 1.93
N HIS A 40 5.49 -12.69 0.93
CA HIS A 40 6.57 -11.73 1.19
C HIS A 40 6.50 -10.44 0.37
N ALA A 41 6.00 -10.48 -0.87
CA ALA A 41 6.00 -9.31 -1.74
C ALA A 41 4.82 -8.39 -1.43
N VAL A 42 5.11 -7.10 -1.24
CA VAL A 42 4.10 -6.07 -0.98
C VAL A 42 3.76 -5.37 -2.30
N TYR A 43 2.47 -5.33 -2.62
CA TYR A 43 1.95 -4.68 -3.81
C TYR A 43 1.04 -3.52 -3.43
N ALA A 44 1.16 -2.41 -4.15
CA ALA A 44 0.30 -1.25 -4.01
C ALA A 44 -0.35 -0.84 -5.35
N THR A 45 -1.50 -0.20 -5.27
CA THR A 45 -2.14 0.54 -6.36
C THR A 45 -2.57 1.89 -5.80
N ILE A 46 -2.38 2.96 -6.56
CA ILE A 46 -2.77 4.33 -6.20
C ILE A 46 -3.42 4.96 -7.44
N ASP A 47 -4.51 5.68 -7.24
CA ASP A 47 -5.22 6.41 -8.31
C ASP A 47 -5.56 5.56 -9.56
N ARG A 48 -6.01 4.32 -9.33
CA ARG A 48 -6.33 3.34 -10.38
C ARG A 48 -5.14 2.90 -11.25
N ALA A 49 -3.91 3.24 -10.87
CA ALA A 49 -2.72 2.71 -11.51
C ALA A 49 -2.63 1.18 -11.33
N PRO A 50 -1.97 0.46 -12.25
CA PRO A 50 -1.74 -0.98 -12.09
C PRO A 50 -1.03 -1.31 -10.78
N TRP A 51 -1.26 -2.52 -10.25
CA TRP A 51 -0.53 -3.02 -9.08
C TRP A 51 0.98 -3.05 -9.34
N ARG A 52 1.76 -2.47 -8.43
CA ARG A 52 3.22 -2.45 -8.48
C ARG A 52 3.80 -3.00 -7.19
N SER A 53 4.90 -3.74 -7.30
CA SER A 53 5.69 -4.17 -6.15
C SER A 53 6.37 -2.95 -5.53
N VAL A 54 6.18 -2.75 -4.23
CA VAL A 54 6.71 -1.58 -3.49
C VAL A 54 7.72 -1.97 -2.41
N GLY A 55 7.88 -3.26 -2.15
CA GLY A 55 8.84 -3.77 -1.18
C GLY A 55 8.51 -5.21 -0.78
N ASN A 56 9.24 -5.72 0.19
CA ASN A 56 9.01 -7.04 0.76
C ASN A 56 8.92 -6.95 2.29
N VAL A 57 8.16 -7.87 2.88
CA VAL A 57 8.07 -8.10 4.33
C VAL A 57 8.55 -9.51 4.68
N ALA A 58 9.03 -9.71 5.90
CA ALA A 58 9.47 -11.02 6.36
C ALA A 58 8.29 -11.98 6.53
N THR A 59 7.16 -11.48 7.01
CA THR A 59 5.89 -12.20 7.09
C THR A 59 4.73 -11.29 6.71
N PRO A 60 3.56 -11.84 6.31
CA PRO A 60 2.39 -11.01 5.99
C PRO A 60 1.92 -10.12 7.15
N ALA A 61 2.17 -10.53 8.39
CA ALA A 61 1.81 -9.78 9.59
C ALA A 61 2.66 -8.51 9.79
N ASP A 62 3.84 -8.43 9.14
CA ASP A 62 4.73 -7.28 9.25
C ASP A 62 4.28 -6.10 8.37
N LEU A 63 3.34 -6.33 7.43
CA LEU A 63 2.67 -5.23 6.75
C LEU A 63 1.75 -4.52 7.74
N THR A 64 2.23 -3.41 8.29
CA THR A 64 1.55 -2.59 9.28
C THR A 64 1.46 -1.13 8.82
N PRO A 65 0.60 -0.30 9.42
CA PRO A 65 0.59 1.14 9.15
C PRO A 65 1.95 1.82 9.41
N ALA A 66 2.73 1.32 10.38
CA ALA A 66 4.08 1.82 10.65
C ALA A 66 5.03 1.50 9.48
N TRP A 67 5.02 0.26 8.99
CA TRP A 67 5.78 -0.13 7.80
C TRP A 67 5.42 0.74 6.59
N ILE A 68 4.13 0.98 6.35
CA ILE A 68 3.64 1.83 5.25
C ILE A 68 4.17 3.26 5.39
N THR A 69 4.15 3.80 6.61
CA THR A 69 4.65 5.15 6.91
C THR A 69 6.15 5.24 6.63
N GLU A 70 6.94 4.29 7.14
CA GLU A 70 8.40 4.22 6.92
C GLU A 70 8.78 4.06 5.45
N ASN A 71 7.93 3.38 4.67
CA ASN A 71 8.17 3.11 3.25
C ASN A 71 7.43 4.08 2.30
N THR A 72 6.86 5.19 2.81
CA THR A 72 6.06 6.14 2.04
C THR A 72 6.76 6.60 0.76
N ASP A 73 8.01 7.04 0.85
CA ASP A 73 8.75 7.54 -0.31
C ASP A 73 9.00 6.46 -1.37
N ALA A 74 9.25 5.22 -0.93
CA ALA A 74 9.48 4.10 -1.83
C ALA A 74 8.18 3.69 -2.56
N ILE A 75 7.05 3.70 -1.86
CA ILE A 75 5.72 3.45 -2.41
C ILE A 75 5.37 4.52 -3.45
N LEU A 76 5.48 5.80 -3.07
CA LEU A 76 5.10 6.91 -3.94
C LEU A 76 6.01 7.04 -5.16
N ARG A 77 7.29 6.63 -5.11
CA ARG A 77 8.17 6.64 -6.30
C ARG A 77 7.66 5.74 -7.44
N GLN A 78 6.77 4.79 -7.16
CA GLN A 78 6.20 3.89 -8.17
C GLN A 78 5.02 4.50 -8.95
N PHE A 79 4.51 5.69 -8.55
CA PHE A 79 3.29 6.31 -9.08
C PHE A 79 3.48 7.80 -9.36
#